data_AF-X0WC97-F1
#
_entry.id   AF-X0WC97-F1
#
_cell.length_a   1.000
_cell.length_b   1.000
_cell.length_c   1.000
_cell.angle_alpha   90.00
_cell.angle_beta   90.00
_cell.angle_gamma   90.00
#
_symmetry.space_group_name_H-M   'P 1'
#
loop_
_entity.id
_entity.type
_entity.pdbx_description
1 polymer ?
#
loop_
_entity_poly.entity_id
_entity_poly.type
_entity_poly.pdbx_seq_one_letter_code
_entity_poly.pdbx_strand_id
1 'polypeptide(L)'
;MSAEDRLRYEINKCRNCQICGTLLNFSCLVFPEMFRMVDEERKTGKKISTDQLMQLVNLCNFCAQCPCLDIREAIMNAKTEYMEKYGLKLKIRVIENVERIGKLGGAIPSLSNPLLRNKVNRWLMEKTIGIHRDRKIPNFPKANVTTWLRKRNKNIRPVSKEKKKVAYFAGCTARYFFPEVSKAVIEVFEKNGIEIFYPEQQCCGMPSMLEGDRKLTMEFAMYNVARLSEAVEEGYDIVCSCPTCG
;
A
#
# COMPACT_ATOMS: atom_id res chain seq x y z
N MET A 1 -13.85 -20.48 14.26
CA MET A 1 -14.48 -19.14 14.32
C MET A 1 -14.14 -18.44 13.02
N SER A 2 -15.12 -17.92 12.28
CA SER A 2 -14.84 -17.19 11.02
C SER A 2 -14.13 -15.86 11.31
N ALA A 3 -13.48 -15.24 10.31
CA ALA A 3 -12.90 -13.91 10.49
C ALA A 3 -13.97 -12.85 10.75
N GLU A 4 -15.18 -13.03 10.19
CA GLU A 4 -16.32 -12.19 10.53
C GLU A 4 -16.70 -12.32 12.02
N ASP A 5 -16.79 -13.53 12.55
CA ASP A 5 -17.08 -13.75 13.98
C ASP A 5 -16.00 -13.13 14.88
N ARG A 6 -14.72 -13.27 14.50
CA ARG A 6 -13.60 -12.62 15.21
C ARG A 6 -13.74 -11.10 15.18
N LEU A 7 -14.06 -10.51 14.03
CA LEU A 7 -14.26 -9.07 13.90
C LEU A 7 -15.43 -8.59 14.76
N ARG A 8 -16.57 -9.29 14.75
CA ARG A 8 -17.71 -8.98 15.62
C ARG A 8 -17.31 -9.05 17.09
N TYR A 9 -16.53 -10.05 17.48
CA TYR A 9 -16.02 -10.18 18.84
C TYR A 9 -15.11 -9.00 19.24
N GLU A 10 -14.18 -8.60 18.37
CA GLU A 10 -13.29 -7.46 18.62
C GLU A 10 -14.03 -6.11 18.63
N ILE A 11 -15.05 -5.92 17.78
CA ILE A 11 -15.93 -4.75 17.83
C ILE A 11 -16.66 -4.68 19.17
N ASN A 12 -17.20 -5.80 19.65
CA ASN A 12 -17.86 -5.86 20.95
C ASN A 12 -16.91 -5.54 22.11
N LYS A 13 -15.65 -5.97 22.06
CA LYS A 13 -14.61 -5.57 23.02
C LYS A 13 -14.34 -4.07 22.98
N CYS A 14 -14.12 -3.52 21.78
CA CYS A 14 -13.87 -2.09 21.58
C CYS A 14 -15.02 -1.24 22.14
N ARG A 15 -16.27 -1.66 21.87
CA ARG A 15 -17.49 -1.06 22.41
C ARG A 15 -17.49 -0.99 23.93
N ASN A 16 -17.11 -2.07 24.61
CA ASN A 16 -17.18 -2.13 26.06
C ASN A 16 -16.07 -1.33 26.74
N CYS A 17 -14.89 -1.23 26.09
CA CYS A 17 -13.72 -0.56 26.65
C CYS A 17 -13.74 0.97 26.45
N GLN A 18 -14.06 1.44 25.24
CA GLN A 18 -14.15 2.86 24.85
C GLN A 18 -12.93 3.77 25.11
N ILE A 19 -11.82 3.26 25.65
CA ILE A 19 -10.62 4.05 25.99
C ILE A 19 -10.09 4.85 24.78
N CYS A 20 -10.17 4.28 23.58
CA CYS A 20 -9.70 4.93 22.35
C CYS A 20 -10.75 5.84 21.68
N GLY A 21 -11.99 5.87 22.16
CA GLY A 21 -13.10 6.59 21.52
C GLY A 21 -12.85 8.10 21.42
N THR A 22 -12.25 8.69 22.44
CA THR A 22 -11.88 10.12 22.45
C THR A 22 -10.57 10.41 21.70
N LEU A 23 -9.63 9.44 21.68
CA LEU A 23 -8.31 9.57 21.06
C LEU A 23 -8.36 9.50 19.53
N LEU A 24 -9.28 8.70 18.97
CA LEU A 24 -9.33 8.42 17.54
C LEU A 24 -10.28 9.31 16.74
N ASN A 25 -11.01 10.21 17.42
CA ASN A 25 -11.98 11.12 16.80
C ASN A 25 -11.38 12.09 15.77
N PHE A 26 -10.08 12.36 15.80
CA PHE A 26 -9.46 13.32 14.88
C PHE A 26 -9.04 12.72 13.52
N SER A 27 -8.82 11.40 13.43
CA SER A 27 -8.15 10.80 12.26
C SER A 27 -8.70 9.47 11.78
N CYS A 28 -9.57 8.79 12.52
CA CYS A 28 -10.08 7.48 12.13
C CYS A 28 -11.53 7.55 11.63
N LEU A 29 -11.78 6.94 10.47
CA LEU A 29 -13.14 6.79 9.92
C LEU A 29 -13.85 5.52 10.42
N VAL A 30 -13.10 4.52 10.88
CA VAL A 30 -13.66 3.25 11.35
C VAL A 30 -14.35 3.42 12.70
N PHE A 31 -13.69 3.99 13.71
CA PHE A 31 -14.23 4.04 15.07
C PHE A 31 -15.54 4.83 15.19
N PRO A 32 -15.67 6.05 14.62
CA PRO A 32 -16.93 6.79 14.67
C PRO A 32 -18.10 6.00 14.04
N GLU A 33 -17.87 5.38 12.89
CA GLU A 33 -18.89 4.60 12.20
C GLU A 33 -19.21 3.30 12.94
N MET A 34 -18.20 2.64 13.50
CA MET A 34 -18.36 1.45 14.34
C MET A 34 -19.24 1.74 15.55
N PHE A 35 -18.94 2.82 16.30
CA PHE A 35 -19.74 3.20 17.47
C PHE A 35 -21.17 3.56 17.07
N ARG A 36 -21.36 4.30 15.96
CA ARG A 36 -22.69 4.61 15.41
C ARG A 36 -23.48 3.34 15.11
N MET A 37 -22.90 2.38 14.37
CA MET A 37 -23.56 1.13 14.01
C MET A 37 -23.94 0.29 15.24
N VAL A 38 -23.04 0.24 16.22
CA VAL A 38 -23.24 -0.49 17.47
C VAL A 38 -24.35 0.13 18.33
N ASP A 39 -24.41 1.46 18.42
CA ASP A 39 -25.47 2.16 19.14
C ASP A 39 -26.84 1.99 18.47
N GLU A 40 -26.88 1.93 17.13
CA GLU A 40 -28.10 1.61 16.36
C GLU A 40 -28.57 0.18 16.59
N GLU A 41 -27.65 -0.79 16.60
CA GLU A 41 -27.96 -2.19 16.94
C GLU A 41 -28.56 -2.29 18.35
N ARG A 42 -28.05 -1.52 19.32
CA ARG A 42 -28.60 -1.47 20.69
C ARG A 42 -29.99 -0.86 20.75
N LYS A 43 -30.24 0.23 20.03
CA LYS A 43 -31.53 0.94 20.04
C LYS A 43 -32.63 0.16 19.36
N THR A 44 -32.30 -0.55 18.28
CA THR A 44 -33.29 -1.19 17.40
C THR A 44 -33.37 -2.71 17.57
N GLY A 45 -32.35 -3.33 18.19
CA GLY A 45 -32.19 -4.78 18.22
C GLY A 45 -31.78 -5.40 16.87
N LYS A 46 -31.64 -4.59 15.81
CA LYS A 46 -31.30 -5.07 14.47
C LYS A 46 -29.80 -5.29 14.37
N LYS A 47 -29.40 -6.55 14.11
CA LYS A 47 -27.99 -6.90 13.97
C LYS A 47 -27.31 -6.20 12.79
N ILE A 48 -26.04 -5.81 12.98
CA ILE A 48 -25.19 -5.28 11.91
C ILE A 48 -25.04 -6.36 10.83
N SER A 49 -25.45 -6.08 9.60
CA SER A 49 -25.33 -7.03 8.49
C SER A 49 -23.88 -7.20 8.04
N THR A 50 -23.58 -8.30 7.33
CA THR A 50 -22.26 -8.51 6.73
C THR A 50 -21.88 -7.36 5.79
N ASP A 51 -22.82 -6.83 4.99
CA ASP A 51 -22.53 -5.71 4.08
C ASP A 51 -22.19 -4.42 4.84
N GLN A 52 -22.88 -4.13 5.95
CA GLN A 52 -22.56 -2.98 6.81
C GLN A 52 -21.18 -3.16 7.45
N LEU A 53 -20.86 -4.37 7.92
CA LEU A 53 -19.55 -4.70 8.46
C LEU A 53 -18.45 -4.54 7.40
N MET A 54 -18.73 -4.92 6.15
CA MET A 54 -17.80 -4.73 5.04
C MET A 54 -17.61 -3.26 4.66
N GLN A 55 -18.66 -2.44 4.73
CA GLN A 55 -18.52 -0.99 4.56
C GLN A 55 -17.62 -0.41 5.67
N LEU A 56 -17.81 -0.85 6.91
CA LEU A 56 -17.00 -0.42 8.05
C LEU A 56 -15.51 -0.74 7.89
N VAL A 57 -15.16 -1.99 7.53
CA VAL A 57 -13.74 -2.37 7.36
C VAL A 57 -13.07 -1.63 6.21
N ASN A 58 -13.82 -1.25 5.17
CA ASN A 58 -13.29 -0.46 4.04
C ASN A 58 -12.93 0.99 4.43
N LEU A 59 -13.35 1.47 5.59
CA LEU A 59 -12.92 2.76 6.13
C LEU A 59 -11.52 2.69 6.78
N CYS A 60 -10.97 1.48 6.96
CA CYS A 60 -9.67 1.28 7.58
C CYS A 60 -8.53 1.58 6.60
N ASN A 61 -7.73 2.59 6.92
CA ASN A 61 -6.49 2.91 6.19
C ASN A 61 -5.25 2.22 6.79
N PHE A 62 -5.43 1.31 7.75
CA PHE A 62 -4.36 0.59 8.45
C PHE A 62 -3.24 1.49 9.02
N CYS A 63 -3.61 2.65 9.55
CA CYS A 63 -2.68 3.67 10.05
C CYS A 63 -1.94 3.32 11.35
N ALA A 64 -2.19 2.14 11.92
CA ALA A 64 -1.59 1.65 13.17
C ALA A 64 -1.80 2.54 14.41
N GLN A 65 -2.79 3.44 14.40
CA GLN A 65 -3.04 4.36 15.52
C GLN A 65 -3.82 3.73 16.69
N CYS A 66 -4.57 2.66 16.45
CA CYS A 66 -5.28 1.99 17.54
C CYS A 66 -4.28 1.18 18.39
N PRO A 67 -4.31 1.34 19.73
CA PRO A 67 -3.34 0.70 20.63
C PRO A 67 -3.53 -0.82 20.71
N CYS A 68 -4.74 -1.31 20.43
CA CYS A 68 -5.04 -2.73 20.41
C CYS A 68 -4.71 -3.31 19.02
N LEU A 69 -3.83 -4.32 18.97
CA LEU A 69 -3.48 -5.00 17.72
C LEU A 69 -4.61 -5.89 17.18
N ASP A 70 -5.44 -6.45 18.07
CA ASP A 70 -6.51 -7.40 17.71
C ASP A 70 -7.51 -6.84 16.70
N ILE A 71 -7.93 -5.58 16.85
CA ILE A 71 -8.92 -4.98 15.93
C ILE A 71 -8.34 -4.78 14.54
N ARG A 72 -7.04 -4.47 14.42
CA ARG A 72 -6.37 -4.31 13.13
C ARG A 72 -6.32 -5.62 12.39
N GLU A 73 -5.87 -6.67 13.09
CA GLU A 73 -5.80 -8.00 12.54
C GLU A 73 -7.19 -8.51 12.15
N ALA A 74 -8.20 -8.34 13.02
CA ALA A 74 -9.56 -8.77 12.74
C ALA A 74 -10.16 -8.06 11.51
N ILE A 75 -9.90 -6.77 11.34
CA ILE A 75 -10.30 -6.01 10.14
C ILE A 75 -9.65 -6.62 8.87
N MET A 76 -8.33 -6.86 8.90
CA MET A 76 -7.60 -7.37 7.73
C MET A 76 -8.00 -8.81 7.39
N ASN A 77 -8.17 -9.66 8.40
CA ASN A 77 -8.61 -11.04 8.22
C ASN A 77 -10.04 -11.09 7.67
N ALA A 78 -10.96 -10.28 8.21
CA ALA A 78 -12.34 -10.21 7.70
C ALA A 78 -12.38 -9.74 6.24
N LYS A 79 -11.57 -8.74 5.88
CA LYS A 79 -11.48 -8.26 4.50
C LYS A 79 -10.91 -9.32 3.57
N THR A 80 -9.87 -10.02 3.99
CA THR A 80 -9.25 -11.11 3.22
C THR A 80 -10.22 -12.26 2.98
N GLU A 81 -10.85 -12.78 4.04
CA GLU A 81 -11.82 -13.89 3.93
C GLU A 81 -13.01 -13.51 3.04
N TYR A 82 -13.51 -12.27 3.18
CA TYR A 82 -14.57 -11.77 2.31
C TYR A 82 -14.14 -11.74 0.84
N MET A 83 -12.93 -11.26 0.53
CA MET A 83 -12.45 -11.20 -0.85
C MET A 83 -12.13 -12.58 -1.44
N GLU A 84 -11.68 -13.53 -0.62
CA GLU A 84 -11.51 -14.92 -1.06
C GLU A 84 -12.85 -15.56 -1.43
N LYS A 85 -13.92 -15.24 -0.69
CA LYS A 85 -15.27 -15.79 -0.92
C LYS A 85 -16.03 -15.12 -2.07
N TYR A 86 -16.00 -13.79 -2.15
CA TYR A 86 -16.83 -13.01 -3.07
C TYR A 86 -16.06 -12.42 -4.24
N GLY A 87 -14.72 -12.44 -4.19
CA GLY A 87 -13.85 -11.88 -5.20
C GLY A 87 -13.73 -10.36 -5.15
N LEU A 88 -12.60 -9.89 -5.67
CA LEU A 88 -12.34 -8.46 -5.78
C LEU A 88 -12.98 -7.86 -7.05
N LYS A 89 -13.66 -6.72 -6.91
CA LYS A 89 -14.23 -5.98 -8.05
C LYS A 89 -13.12 -5.58 -9.03
N LEU A 90 -13.38 -5.72 -10.34
CA LEU A 90 -12.38 -5.44 -11.39
C LEU A 90 -11.74 -4.06 -11.28
N LYS A 91 -12.53 -3.03 -10.96
CA LYS A 91 -12.02 -1.67 -10.77
C LYS A 91 -10.99 -1.56 -9.64
N ILE A 92 -11.18 -2.30 -8.55
CA ILE A 92 -10.24 -2.32 -7.41
C ILE A 92 -9.00 -3.12 -7.79
N ARG A 93 -9.17 -4.26 -8.47
CA ARG A 93 -8.05 -5.07 -8.99
C ARG A 93 -7.10 -4.29 -9.89
N VAL A 94 -7.63 -3.32 -10.64
CA VAL A 94 -6.82 -2.43 -11.47
C VAL A 94 -6.06 -1.42 -10.61
N ILE A 95 -6.74 -0.78 -9.65
CA ILE A 95 -6.18 0.31 -8.83
C ILE A 95 -5.15 -0.19 -7.81
N GLU A 96 -5.38 -1.34 -7.19
CA GLU A 96 -4.48 -1.90 -6.17
C GLU A 96 -3.09 -2.24 -6.74
N ASN A 97 -3.01 -2.59 -8.03
CA ASN A 97 -1.75 -2.94 -8.67
C ASN A 97 -1.00 -1.68 -9.15
N VAL A 98 -0.51 -0.91 -8.17
CA VAL A 98 0.23 0.35 -8.38
C VAL A 98 1.47 0.14 -9.25
N GLU A 99 2.14 -1.00 -9.14
CA GLU A 99 3.27 -1.34 -10.01
C GLU A 99 2.86 -1.50 -11.47
N ARG A 100 1.77 -2.21 -11.75
CA ARG A 100 1.27 -2.36 -13.11
C ARG A 100 0.84 -1.02 -13.70
N ILE A 101 0.16 -0.17 -12.91
CA ILE A 101 -0.17 1.20 -13.32
C ILE A 101 1.11 1.99 -13.63
N GLY A 102 2.11 1.90 -12.75
CA GLY A 102 3.42 2.54 -12.91
C GLY A 102 4.15 2.11 -14.18
N LYS A 103 4.18 0.80 -14.47
CA LYS A 103 4.78 0.22 -15.67
C LYS A 103 4.07 0.67 -16.94
N LEU A 104 2.75 0.53 -16.99
CA LEU A 104 1.96 0.82 -18.19
C LEU A 104 1.86 2.33 -18.46
N GLY A 105 1.53 3.12 -17.45
CA GLY A 105 1.42 4.57 -17.60
C GLY A 105 2.77 5.27 -17.71
N GLY A 106 3.83 4.67 -17.16
CA GLY A 106 5.21 5.15 -17.32
C GLY A 106 5.87 4.79 -18.65
N ALA A 107 5.27 3.91 -19.46
CA ALA A 107 5.85 3.48 -20.73
C ALA A 107 5.91 4.61 -21.76
N ILE A 108 4.84 5.43 -21.85
CA ILE A 108 4.76 6.58 -22.76
C ILE A 108 4.19 7.79 -22.01
N PRO A 109 4.99 8.47 -21.16
CA PRO A 109 4.50 9.57 -20.32
C PRO A 109 3.93 10.75 -21.10
N SER A 110 4.39 10.96 -22.34
CA SER A 110 3.88 11.99 -23.25
C SER A 110 2.43 11.76 -23.67
N LEU A 111 1.96 10.50 -23.65
CA LEU A 111 0.56 10.15 -23.92
C LEU A 111 -0.24 10.03 -22.63
N SER A 112 0.30 9.34 -21.63
CA SER A 112 -0.42 9.05 -20.38
C SER A 112 -0.71 10.31 -19.57
N ASN A 113 0.20 11.27 -19.49
CA ASN A 113 -0.01 12.49 -18.69
C ASN A 113 -1.11 13.41 -19.25
N PRO A 114 -1.15 13.76 -20.55
CA PRO A 114 -2.27 14.52 -21.12
C PRO A 114 -3.61 13.82 -20.95
N LEU A 115 -3.65 12.48 -21.14
CA LEU A 115 -4.87 11.70 -20.92
C LEU A 115 -5.37 11.82 -19.47
N LEU A 116 -4.49 11.75 -18.49
CA LEU A 116 -4.84 11.89 -17.07
C LEU A 116 -5.23 13.33 -16.66
N ARG A 117 -4.89 14.34 -17.46
CA ARG A 117 -5.21 15.75 -17.20
C ARG A 117 -6.48 16.23 -17.90
N ASN A 118 -6.95 15.51 -18.92
CA ASN A 118 -8.14 15.87 -19.69
C ASN A 118 -9.42 15.78 -18.82
N LYS A 119 -10.17 16.89 -18.72
CA LYS A 119 -11.39 16.99 -17.89
C LYS A 119 -12.46 15.94 -18.23
N VAL A 120 -12.62 15.57 -19.51
CA VAL A 120 -13.56 14.53 -19.94
C VAL A 120 -13.13 13.17 -19.41
N ASN A 121 -11.84 12.85 -19.52
CA ASN A 121 -11.29 11.60 -18.97
C ASN A 121 -11.39 11.57 -17.43
N ARG A 122 -11.18 12.71 -16.75
CA ARG A 122 -11.39 12.82 -15.29
C ARG A 122 -12.83 12.51 -14.90
N TRP A 123 -13.79 13.09 -15.63
CA TRP A 123 -15.21 12.85 -15.42
C TRP A 123 -15.57 11.38 -15.69
N LEU A 124 -15.05 10.79 -16.78
CA LEU A 124 -15.29 9.38 -17.10
C LEU A 124 -14.72 8.46 -16.03
N MET A 125 -13.51 8.73 -15.56
CA MET A 125 -12.85 7.98 -14.49
C MET A 125 -13.62 8.06 -13.16
N GLU A 126 -14.22 9.21 -12.83
CA GLU A 126 -15.12 9.34 -11.68
C GLU A 126 -16.35 8.44 -11.81
N LYS A 127 -16.98 8.39 -12.99
CA LYS A 127 -18.19 7.59 -13.21
C LYS A 127 -17.93 6.09 -13.30
N THR A 128 -16.76 5.68 -13.79
CA THR A 128 -16.43 4.27 -14.04
C THR A 128 -15.62 3.64 -12.91
N ILE A 129 -14.50 4.28 -12.55
CA ILE A 129 -13.53 3.76 -11.59
C ILE A 129 -13.86 4.25 -10.17
N GLY A 130 -14.51 5.41 -10.05
CA GLY A 130 -14.89 6.01 -8.76
C GLY A 130 -13.84 6.95 -8.17
N ILE A 131 -12.83 7.35 -8.96
CA ILE A 131 -11.85 8.36 -8.53
C ILE A 131 -12.40 9.74 -8.83
N HIS A 132 -12.65 10.52 -7.78
CA HIS A 132 -13.19 11.88 -7.90
C HIS A 132 -12.40 12.74 -8.91
N ARG A 133 -13.09 13.51 -9.76
CA ARG A 133 -12.44 14.29 -10.83
C ARG A 133 -11.36 15.24 -10.32
N ASP A 134 -11.52 15.80 -9.12
CA ASP A 134 -10.58 16.74 -8.50
C ASP A 134 -9.41 16.06 -7.77
N ARG A 135 -9.37 14.71 -7.73
CA ARG A 135 -8.28 13.98 -7.10
C ARG A 135 -6.95 14.28 -7.79
N LYS A 136 -5.97 14.82 -7.10
CA LYS A 136 -4.62 14.98 -7.68
C LYS A 136 -3.99 13.60 -7.92
N ILE A 137 -3.86 13.21 -9.19
CA ILE A 137 -3.16 11.98 -9.61
C ILE A 137 -1.72 12.35 -9.97
N PRO A 138 -0.72 11.59 -9.50
CA PRO A 138 0.67 11.86 -9.83
C PRO A 138 0.91 11.74 -11.34
N ASN A 139 1.83 12.55 -11.86
CA ASN A 139 2.26 12.44 -13.24
C ASN A 139 3.29 11.30 -13.37
N PHE A 140 3.33 10.67 -14.52
CA PHE A 140 4.42 9.77 -14.88
C PHE A 140 5.66 10.57 -15.27
N PRO A 141 6.83 10.32 -14.66
CA PRO A 141 8.07 11.00 -14.98
C PRO A 141 8.61 10.53 -16.34
N LYS A 142 9.44 11.36 -16.99
CA LYS A 142 10.11 10.99 -18.26
C LYS A 142 11.03 9.76 -18.12
N ALA A 143 11.60 9.54 -16.93
CA ALA A 143 12.43 8.39 -16.62
C ALA A 143 12.22 7.97 -15.16
N ASN A 144 11.88 6.71 -14.95
CA ASN A 144 11.90 6.06 -13.64
C ASN A 144 13.33 5.83 -13.14
N VAL A 145 13.48 5.47 -11.85
CA VAL A 145 14.81 5.23 -11.25
C VAL A 145 15.61 4.16 -11.99
N THR A 146 14.98 3.06 -12.42
CA THR A 146 15.65 1.97 -13.16
C THR A 146 16.26 2.48 -14.47
N THR A 147 15.51 3.28 -15.23
CA THR A 147 15.97 3.89 -16.48
C THR A 147 17.11 4.88 -16.24
N TRP A 148 17.03 5.64 -15.15
CA TRP A 148 18.06 6.59 -14.74
C TRP A 148 19.36 5.89 -14.32
N LEU A 149 19.27 4.81 -13.52
CA LEU A 149 20.43 4.01 -13.13
C LEU A 149 21.10 3.32 -14.33
N ARG A 150 20.31 2.80 -15.28
CA ARG A 150 20.83 2.22 -16.52
C ARG A 150 21.66 3.23 -17.31
N LYS A 151 21.25 4.50 -17.37
CA LYS A 151 22.02 5.57 -18.03
C LYS A 151 23.33 5.91 -17.30
N ARG A 152 23.41 5.63 -15.99
CA ARG A 152 24.63 5.84 -15.19
C ARG A 152 25.61 4.66 -15.26
N ASN A 153 25.26 3.55 -15.94
CA ASN A 153 25.98 2.28 -15.88
C ASN A 153 26.19 1.77 -14.44
N LYS A 154 25.25 2.08 -13.53
CA LYS A 154 25.36 1.81 -12.08
C LYS A 154 24.48 0.67 -11.56
N ASN A 155 23.98 -0.19 -12.45
CA ASN A 155 23.24 -1.40 -12.05
C ASN A 155 24.17 -2.58 -11.68
N ILE A 156 25.45 -2.31 -11.39
CA ILE A 156 26.44 -3.35 -11.15
C ILE A 156 26.53 -3.56 -9.64
N ARG A 157 26.39 -4.82 -9.20
CA ARG A 157 26.64 -5.21 -7.80
C ARG A 157 28.02 -4.69 -7.40
N PRO A 158 28.13 -3.83 -6.39
CA PRO A 158 29.42 -3.33 -5.95
C PRO A 158 30.33 -4.49 -5.50
N VAL A 159 31.61 -4.39 -5.86
CA VAL A 159 32.61 -5.47 -5.70
C VAL A 159 33.48 -5.28 -4.45
N SER A 160 33.42 -4.10 -3.80
CA SER A 160 34.31 -3.81 -2.68
C SER A 160 33.89 -4.55 -1.41
N LYS A 161 34.85 -5.20 -0.76
CA LYS A 161 34.67 -5.81 0.57
C LYS A 161 34.90 -4.81 1.72
N GLU A 162 35.42 -3.63 1.43
CA GLU A 162 35.91 -2.69 2.46
C GLU A 162 34.89 -1.58 2.80
N LYS A 163 33.86 -1.39 1.97
CA LYS A 163 32.87 -0.34 2.17
C LYS A 163 31.59 -0.88 2.80
N LYS A 164 30.95 -0.04 3.62
CA LYS A 164 29.56 -0.27 4.02
C LYS A 164 28.70 -0.32 2.75
N LYS A 165 27.78 -1.29 2.68
CA LYS A 165 26.95 -1.52 1.52
C LYS A 165 25.49 -1.71 1.89
N VAL A 166 24.61 -1.12 1.11
CA VAL A 166 23.17 -1.13 1.33
C VAL A 166 22.41 -1.58 0.09
N ALA A 167 21.34 -2.34 0.28
CA ALA A 167 20.39 -2.71 -0.75
C ALA A 167 19.15 -1.81 -0.63
N TYR A 168 18.89 -1.00 -1.65
CA TYR A 168 17.81 -0.03 -1.63
C TYR A 168 16.50 -0.60 -2.18
N PHE A 169 15.53 -0.78 -1.29
CA PHE A 169 14.14 -1.09 -1.62
C PHE A 169 13.32 0.19 -1.77
N ALA A 170 13.12 0.62 -3.02
CA ALA A 170 12.36 1.81 -3.38
C ALA A 170 10.83 1.58 -3.37
N GLY A 171 10.39 0.33 -3.54
CA GLY A 171 8.99 -0.01 -3.75
C GLY A 171 8.45 0.56 -5.07
N CYS A 172 7.14 0.71 -5.19
CA CYS A 172 6.50 1.10 -6.45
C CYS A 172 6.39 2.63 -6.65
N THR A 173 6.11 3.41 -5.60
CA THR A 173 5.85 4.84 -5.73
C THR A 173 7.11 5.64 -6.05
N ALA A 174 8.17 5.44 -5.26
CA ALA A 174 9.47 6.07 -5.50
C ALA A 174 10.15 5.55 -6.78
N ARG A 175 9.76 4.37 -7.28
CA ARG A 175 10.25 3.85 -8.57
C ARG A 175 9.56 4.53 -9.75
N TYR A 176 8.22 4.51 -9.79
CA TYR A 176 7.45 4.86 -11.00
C TYR A 176 6.91 6.28 -11.02
N PHE A 177 6.61 6.89 -9.87
CA PHE A 177 5.92 8.19 -9.81
C PHE A 177 6.83 9.30 -9.28
N PHE A 178 7.64 8.98 -8.27
CA PHE A 178 8.49 9.94 -7.54
C PHE A 178 9.98 9.55 -7.57
N PRO A 179 10.60 9.42 -8.76
CA PRO A 179 11.97 8.94 -8.91
C PRO A 179 13.01 9.86 -8.26
N GLU A 180 12.69 11.12 -8.02
CA GLU A 180 13.52 12.05 -7.27
C GLU A 180 13.83 11.57 -5.84
N VAL A 181 12.88 10.91 -5.18
CA VAL A 181 13.12 10.32 -3.84
C VAL A 181 14.19 9.23 -3.95
N SER A 182 14.04 8.32 -4.91
CA SER A 182 15.00 7.24 -5.14
C SER A 182 16.38 7.77 -5.50
N LYS A 183 16.46 8.79 -6.37
CA LYS A 183 17.72 9.43 -6.76
C LYS A 183 18.40 10.08 -5.57
N ALA A 184 17.64 10.82 -4.75
CA ALA A 184 18.18 11.48 -3.56
C ALA A 184 18.77 10.47 -2.57
N VAL A 185 18.08 9.35 -2.32
CA VAL A 185 18.61 8.26 -1.48
C VAL A 185 19.94 7.76 -2.04
N ILE A 186 19.97 7.40 -3.32
CA ILE A 186 21.16 6.88 -4.00
C ILE A 186 22.33 7.88 -3.91
N GLU A 187 22.08 9.14 -4.25
CA GLU A 187 23.11 10.18 -4.22
C GLU A 187 23.61 10.50 -2.79
N VAL A 188 22.74 10.44 -1.78
CA VAL A 188 23.13 10.63 -0.37
C VAL A 188 24.05 9.51 0.09
N PHE A 189 23.71 8.24 -0.18
CA PHE A 189 24.58 7.12 0.18
C PHE A 189 25.91 7.16 -0.57
N GLU A 190 25.89 7.44 -1.88
CA GLU A 190 27.11 7.58 -2.70
C GLU A 190 28.04 8.69 -2.18
N LYS A 191 27.48 9.85 -1.82
CA LYS A 191 28.25 10.97 -1.25
C LYS A 191 28.90 10.65 0.09
N ASN A 192 28.33 9.71 0.85
CA ASN A 192 28.89 9.24 2.10
C ASN A 192 29.84 8.04 1.93
N GLY A 193 30.21 7.70 0.69
CA GLY A 193 31.11 6.58 0.40
C GLY A 193 30.50 5.21 0.66
N ILE A 194 29.17 5.14 0.82
CA ILE A 194 28.43 3.90 1.02
C ILE A 194 28.04 3.33 -0.34
N GLU A 195 28.33 2.07 -0.55
CA GLU A 195 27.96 1.38 -1.77
C GLU A 195 26.46 1.05 -1.76
N ILE A 196 25.77 1.41 -2.83
CA ILE A 196 24.32 1.20 -2.93
C ILE A 196 23.99 0.28 -4.10
N PHE A 197 23.32 -0.82 -3.77
CA PHE A 197 22.77 -1.77 -4.72
C PHE A 197 21.26 -1.52 -4.86
N TYR A 198 20.77 -1.46 -6.10
CA TYR A 198 19.35 -1.39 -6.40
C TYR A 198 18.90 -2.74 -6.96
N PRO A 199 18.42 -3.68 -6.11
CA PRO A 199 17.99 -4.99 -6.57
C PRO A 199 16.75 -4.91 -7.47
N GLU A 200 16.57 -5.93 -8.31
CA GLU A 200 15.27 -6.22 -8.90
C GLU A 200 14.26 -6.43 -7.77
N GLN A 201 13.13 -5.76 -7.90
CA GLN A 201 12.13 -5.64 -6.85
C GLN A 201 10.76 -5.33 -7.46
N GLN A 202 9.71 -5.58 -6.70
CA GLN A 202 8.32 -5.29 -7.01
C GLN A 202 7.72 -4.35 -5.95
N CYS A 203 6.44 -4.02 -6.08
CA CYS A 203 5.65 -3.35 -5.04
C CYS A 203 5.79 -4.09 -3.70
N CYS A 204 5.68 -3.40 -2.57
CA CYS A 204 5.66 -4.05 -1.25
C CYS A 204 4.38 -4.87 -0.99
N GLY A 205 3.34 -4.72 -1.82
CA GLY A 205 2.06 -5.41 -1.65
C GLY A 205 1.08 -4.72 -0.70
N MET A 206 1.43 -3.57 -0.10
CA MET A 206 0.51 -2.88 0.80
C MET A 206 -0.87 -2.57 0.17
N PRO A 207 -0.98 -2.04 -1.06
CA PRO A 207 -2.29 -1.72 -1.61
C PRO A 207 -3.19 -2.96 -1.79
N SER A 208 -2.64 -4.07 -2.30
CA SER A 208 -3.39 -5.33 -2.44
C SER A 208 -3.73 -5.94 -1.08
N MET A 209 -2.84 -5.80 -0.10
CA MET A 209 -3.09 -6.26 1.28
C MET A 209 -4.28 -5.50 1.87
N LEU A 210 -4.28 -4.18 1.73
CA LEU A 210 -5.38 -3.32 2.20
C LEU A 210 -6.69 -3.61 1.50
N GLU A 211 -6.67 -4.13 0.27
CA GLU A 211 -7.87 -4.56 -0.45
C GLU A 211 -8.29 -6.01 -0.14
N GLY A 212 -7.50 -6.76 0.62
CA GLY A 212 -7.77 -8.17 0.95
C GLY A 212 -7.35 -9.15 -0.15
N ASP A 213 -6.64 -8.71 -1.19
CA ASP A 213 -6.05 -9.59 -2.21
C ASP A 213 -4.77 -10.25 -1.65
N ARG A 214 -4.97 -11.32 -0.88
CA ARG A 214 -3.88 -12.13 -0.31
C ARG A 214 -2.97 -12.68 -1.41
N LYS A 215 -3.53 -13.12 -2.53
CA LYS A 215 -2.76 -13.77 -3.59
C LYS A 215 -1.73 -12.81 -4.18
N LEU A 216 -2.18 -11.65 -4.67
CA LEU A 216 -1.29 -10.63 -5.24
C LEU A 216 -0.28 -10.10 -4.20
N THR A 217 -0.72 -9.96 -2.95
CA THR A 217 0.15 -9.55 -1.84
C THR A 217 1.29 -10.54 -1.62
N MET A 218 0.98 -11.85 -1.57
CA MET A 218 1.99 -12.88 -1.37
C MET A 218 2.91 -13.03 -2.58
N GLU A 219 2.41 -12.88 -3.80
CA GLU A 219 3.24 -12.85 -5.00
C GLU A 219 4.32 -11.76 -4.93
N PHE A 220 3.92 -10.53 -4.57
CA PHE A 220 4.84 -9.42 -4.38
C PHE A 220 5.82 -9.64 -3.22
N ALA A 221 5.32 -10.10 -2.07
CA ALA A 221 6.14 -10.32 -0.89
C ALA A 221 7.19 -11.40 -1.15
N MET A 222 6.80 -12.55 -1.71
CA MET A 222 7.72 -13.66 -1.99
C MET A 222 8.78 -13.28 -3.02
N TYR A 223 8.41 -12.51 -4.07
CA TYR A 223 9.38 -12.02 -5.04
C TYR A 223 10.43 -11.12 -4.38
N ASN A 224 10.00 -10.17 -3.55
CA ASN A 224 10.91 -9.24 -2.88
C ASN A 224 11.78 -9.95 -1.84
N VAL A 225 11.20 -10.83 -1.02
CA VAL A 225 11.95 -11.59 -0.01
C VAL A 225 13.05 -12.40 -0.66
N ALA A 226 12.78 -13.10 -1.77
CA ALA A 226 13.81 -13.86 -2.47
C ALA A 226 15.02 -12.99 -2.86
N ARG A 227 14.80 -11.77 -3.41
CA ARG A 227 15.90 -10.91 -3.90
C ARG A 227 16.57 -10.10 -2.81
N LEU A 228 15.83 -9.72 -1.79
CA LEU A 228 16.39 -9.00 -0.65
C LEU A 228 17.18 -9.95 0.25
N SER A 229 16.76 -11.21 0.41
CA SER A 229 17.52 -12.22 1.14
C SER A 229 18.86 -12.52 0.47
N GLU A 230 18.92 -12.64 -0.87
CA GLU A 230 20.20 -12.75 -1.61
C GLU A 230 21.14 -11.58 -1.29
N ALA A 231 20.62 -10.35 -1.22
CA ALA A 231 21.43 -9.19 -0.86
C ALA A 231 21.89 -9.23 0.62
N VAL A 232 21.04 -9.69 1.54
CA VAL A 232 21.42 -9.83 2.95
C VAL A 232 22.51 -10.90 3.13
N GLU A 233 22.41 -12.03 2.44
CA GLU A 233 23.45 -13.09 2.43
C GLU A 233 24.79 -12.58 1.90
N GLU A 234 24.75 -11.68 0.93
CA GLU A 234 25.94 -10.99 0.42
C GLU A 234 26.48 -9.94 1.40
N GLY A 235 25.77 -9.61 2.49
CA GLY A 235 26.20 -8.67 3.54
C GLY A 235 25.73 -7.23 3.32
N TYR A 236 24.62 -7.02 2.61
CA TYR A 236 24.00 -5.70 2.46
C TYR A 236 22.95 -5.46 3.55
N ASP A 237 22.94 -4.25 4.11
CA ASP A 237 21.82 -3.77 4.92
C ASP A 237 20.67 -3.30 4.00
N ILE A 238 19.43 -3.66 4.31
CA ILE A 238 18.27 -3.20 3.53
C ILE A 238 17.87 -1.80 4.00
N VAL A 239 17.74 -0.87 3.05
CA VAL A 239 17.25 0.48 3.32
C VAL A 239 16.02 0.76 2.46
N CYS A 240 15.07 1.52 3.01
CA CYS A 240 13.87 1.96 2.32
C CYS A 240 13.65 3.47 2.54
N SER A 241 12.94 4.10 1.63
CA SER A 241 12.56 5.53 1.75
C SER A 241 11.07 5.75 1.92
N CYS A 242 10.28 4.67 1.87
CA CYS A 242 8.84 4.70 2.01
C CYS A 242 8.48 4.01 3.33
N PRO A 243 7.86 4.71 4.30
CA PRO A 243 7.56 4.15 5.62
C PRO A 243 6.52 3.02 5.56
N THR A 244 5.80 2.90 4.45
CA THR A 244 4.86 1.81 4.20
C THR A 244 5.54 0.56 3.64
N CYS A 245 6.71 0.72 3.02
CA CYS A 245 7.43 -0.38 2.39
C CYS A 245 8.47 -1.03 3.31
N GLY A 246 9.08 -0.24 4.20
CA GLY A 246 9.95 -0.73 5.27
C GLY A 246 9.15 -1.32 6.41
#